data_AF-A0A8T5L7G1-F1
#
_entry.id   AF-A0A8T5L7G1-F1
#
_cell.length_a   1.000
_cell.length_b   1.000
_cell.length_c   1.000
_cell.angle_alpha   90.00
_cell.angle_beta   90.00
_cell.angle_gamma   90.00
#
_symmetry.space_group_name_H-M   'P 1'
#
loop_
_entity.id
_entity.type
_entity.pdbx_description
1 polymer ?
#
loop_
_entity_poly.entity_id
_entity_poly.type
_entity_poly.pdbx_seq_one_letter_code
_entity_poly.pdbx_strand_id
1 'polypeptide(L)' 'MSSNNQLIILRNKEWKNNQFEVHLHYCVDNNFIPSEETKLKRFSTLQEAIRFANEYCREEMVEYGVHVGESCL' A
#
# COMPACT_ATOMS: atom_id res chain seq x y z
N MET A 1 -19.29 5.93 2.13
CA MET A 1 -18.33 5.42 1.13
C MET A 1 -17.23 6.45 1.03
N SER A 2 -15.99 6.12 1.41
CA SER A 2 -14.86 7.02 1.13
C SER A 2 -14.62 6.96 -0.37
N SER A 3 -14.74 8.10 -1.04
CA SER A 3 -14.71 8.21 -2.51
C SER A 3 -13.29 8.27 -3.09
N ASN A 4 -12.28 7.90 -2.30
CA ASN A 4 -10.90 8.20 -2.61
C ASN A 4 -10.08 6.92 -2.80
N ASN A 5 -9.20 6.95 -3.80
CA ASN A 5 -8.18 5.93 -3.98
C ASN A 5 -7.34 5.83 -2.70
N GLN A 6 -6.82 4.65 -2.39
CA GLN A 6 -6.04 4.39 -1.19
C GLN A 6 -4.69 3.76 -1.56
N LEU A 7 -3.67 4.07 -0.77
CA LEU A 7 -2.39 3.35 -0.85
C LEU A 7 -2.31 2.31 0.26
N ILE A 8 -2.02 1.06 -0.12
CA ILE A 8 -1.91 -0.06 0.81
C ILE A 8 -0.45 -0.51 0.86
N ILE A 9 0.12 -0.55 2.07
CA ILE A 9 1.46 -1.08 2.30
C ILE A 9 1.34 -2.50 2.84
N LEU A 10 1.77 -3.47 2.04
CA LEU A 10 1.81 -4.87 2.41
C LEU A 10 3.20 -5.26 2.89
N ARG A 11 3.25 -6.06 3.96
CA ARG A 11 4.45 -6.77 4.38
C ARG A 11 4.17 -8.26 4.26
N ASN A 12 4.91 -8.96 3.40
CA ASN A 12 4.83 -10.41 3.37
C ASN A 12 5.96 -11.00 4.23
N LYS A 13 5.58 -11.81 5.24
CA LYS A 13 6.52 -12.47 6.15
C LYS A 13 7.26 -13.64 5.48
N GLU A 14 6.75 -14.17 4.37
CA GLU A 14 7.37 -15.25 3.60
C GLU A 14 8.44 -14.73 2.62
N TRP A 15 8.44 -13.44 2.28
CA TRP A 15 9.53 -12.84 1.54
C TRP A 15 10.76 -12.77 2.44
N LYS A 16 11.79 -13.54 2.09
CA LYS A 16 13.06 -13.75 2.83
C LYS A 16 13.76 -12.50 3.37
N ASN A 17 13.33 -11.29 2.99
CA ASN A 17 14.00 -10.04 3.25
C ASN A 17 13.14 -8.96 3.95
N ASN A 18 12.04 -9.32 4.61
CA ASN A 18 11.15 -8.33 5.26
C ASN A 18 10.75 -7.18 4.32
N GLN A 19 10.42 -7.52 3.07
CA GLN A 19 10.14 -6.51 2.05
C GLN A 19 8.72 -5.96 2.20
N PHE A 20 8.59 -4.69 1.84
CA PHE A 20 7.34 -3.95 1.85
C PHE A 20 6.94 -3.65 0.42
N GLU A 21 5.69 -3.89 0.07
CA GLU A 21 5.10 -3.51 -1.20
C GLU A 21 4.10 -2.38 -0.98
N VAL A 22 4.14 -1.36 -1.84
CA VAL A 22 3.13 -0.30 -1.88
C VAL A 22 2.23 -0.56 -3.08
N HIS A 23 0.92 -0.62 -2.84
CA HIS A 23 -0.09 -0.85 -3.85
C HIS A 23 -1.09 0.30 -3.90
N LEU A 24 -1.66 0.54 -5.08
CA LEU A 24 -2.79 1.44 -5.30
C LEU A 24 -4.10 0.63 -5.30
N HIS A 25 -5.05 1.07 -4.49
CA HIS A 25 -6.40 0.55 -4.43
C HIS A 25 -7.37 1.63 -4.92
N TYR A 26 -8.00 1.38 -6.06
CA TYR A 26 -8.95 2.34 -6.63
C TYR A 26 -10.29 2.28 -5.89
N CYS A 27 -10.94 3.43 -5.67
CA CYS A 27 -12.21 3.51 -4.93
C CYS A 27 -13.38 2.76 -5.59
N VAL A 28 -13.24 2.41 -6.87
CA VAL A 28 -14.22 1.60 -7.61
C VAL A 28 -14.10 0.11 -7.33
N ASP A 29 -12.99 -0.32 -6.73
CA ASP A 29 -12.77 -1.71 -6.36
C ASP A 29 -13.26 -1.95 -4.93
N ASN A 30 -14.26 -2.82 -4.78
CA ASN A 30 -14.84 -3.12 -3.47
C ASN A 30 -13.95 -4.07 -2.64
N ASN A 31 -13.03 -4.78 -3.28
CA ASN A 31 -12.14 -5.74 -2.65
C ASN A 31 -10.72 -5.55 -3.19
N PHE A 32 -9.82 -5.04 -2.36
CA PHE A 32 -8.41 -4.93 -2.72
C PHE A 32 -7.80 -6.33 -2.95
N ILE A 33 -7.28 -6.56 -4.15
CA ILE A 33 -6.54 -7.77 -4.51
C ILE A 33 -5.10 -7.35 -4.87
N PRO A 34 -4.08 -7.78 -4.11
CA PRO A 34 -2.69 -7.50 -4.47
C PRO A 34 -2.31 -8.22 -5.75
N SER A 35 -1.80 -7.46 -6.72
CA SER A 35 -1.35 -7.93 -8.01
C SER A 35 -0.17 -7.09 -8.50
N GLU A 36 0.51 -7.52 -9.56
CA GLU A 36 1.54 -6.71 -10.21
C GLU A 36 0.98 -5.40 -10.79
N GLU A 37 -0.31 -5.36 -11.14
CA GLU A 37 -0.98 -4.17 -11.66
C GLU A 37 -1.29 -3.14 -10.56
N THR A 38 -1.66 -3.60 -9.36
CA THR A 38 -1.88 -2.70 -8.22
C THR A 38 -0.57 -2.29 -7.57
N LYS A 39 0.53 -3.03 -7.77
CA LYS A 39 1.82 -2.77 -7.15
C LYS A 39 2.54 -1.60 -7.80
N LEU A 40 2.81 -0.58 -7.00
CA LEU A 40 3.61 0.58 -7.39
C LEU A 40 5.10 0.29 -7.23
N LYS A 41 5.52 -0.19 -6.05
CA LYS A 41 6.95 -0.35 -5.73
C LYS A 41 7.22 -1.26 -4.54
N ARG A 42 8.46 -1.81 -4.50
CA ARG A 42 9.01 -2.58 -3.38
C ARG A 42 10.06 -1.79 -2.62
N PHE A 43 10.09 -1.98 -1.30
CA PHE A 43 11.04 -1.36 -0.38
C PHE A 43 11.60 -2.37 0.61
N SER A 44 12.79 -2.06 1.11
CA SER A 44 13.50 -2.87 2.10
C SER A 44 13.07 -2.55 3.54
N THR A 45 12.55 -1.35 3.76
CA THR A 45 12.10 -0.88 5.08
C THR A 45 10.71 -0.25 5.02
N LEU A 46 9.99 -0.32 6.13
CA LEU A 46 8.68 0.33 6.27
C LEU A 46 8.79 1.85 6.11
N GLN A 47 9.87 2.44 6.61
CA GLN A 47 10.08 3.89 6.55
C GLN A 47 10.20 4.39 5.11
N GLU A 48 10.88 3.64 4.24
CA GLU A 48 10.97 3.96 2.81
C GLU A 48 9.60 3.83 2.12
N ALA A 49 8.85 2.78 2.44
CA ALA A 49 7.50 2.57 1.90
C ALA A 49 6.54 3.70 2.30
N ILE A 50 6.59 4.14 3.56
CA ILE A 50 5.79 5.27 4.06
C ILE A 50 6.21 6.58 3.39
N ARG A 51 7.52 6.83 3.24
CA ARG A 51 8.00 8.04 2.56
C ARG A 51 7.49 8.11 1.13
N PHE A 52 7.62 7.02 0.38
CA PHE A 52 7.11 6.93 -0.99
C PHE A 52 5.59 7.12 -1.05
N ALA A 53 4.83 6.48 -0.18
CA ALA A 53 3.38 6.64 -0.15
C ALA A 53 2.97 8.10 0.12
N ASN A 54 3.67 8.78 1.03
CA ASN A 54 3.44 10.20 1.31
C ASN A 54 3.79 11.12 0.14
N GLU A 55 4.88 10.85 -0.58
CA GLU A 55 5.25 11.58 -1.79
C GLU A 55 4.22 11.37 -2.90
N TYR A 56 3.84 10.12 -3.15
CA TYR A 56 2.83 9.76 -4.15
C TYR A 56 1.46 10.41 -3.86
N CYS A 57 1.00 10.37 -2.62
CA CYS A 57 -0.24 11.04 -2.21
C CYS A 57 -0.19 12.57 -2.39
N ARG A 58 0.98 13.20 -2.23
CA ARG A 58 1.15 14.65 -2.43
C ARG A 58 1.10 15.05 -3.90
N GLU A 59 1.59 14.19 -4.79
CA GLU A 59 1.60 14.45 -6.24
C GLU A 59 0.26 14.14 -6.90
N GLU A 60 -0.44 13.09 -6.46
CA GLU A 60 -1.65 12.54 -7.14
C GLU A 60 -2.99 12.85 -6.45
N MET A 61 -3.04 13.61 -5.35
CA MET A 61 -4.26 13.90 -4.56
C MET A 61 -5.05 12.62 -4.14
N VAL A 62 -4.37 11.65 -3.52
CA VAL A 62 -4.94 10.37 -3.07
C VAL A 62 -5.14 10.39 -1.54
N GLU A 63 -6.35 10.09 -1.05
CA GLU A 63 -6.69 10.11 0.39
C GLU A 63 -6.19 8.84 1.12
N TYR A 64 -5.73 8.98 2.37
CA TYR A 64 -5.06 7.91 3.09
C TYR A 64 -6.02 6.82 3.60
N GLY A 65 -5.66 5.55 3.40
CA GLY A 65 -6.20 4.40 4.12
C GLY A 65 -5.07 3.43 4.49
N VAL A 66 -4.70 3.34 5.76
CA VAL A 66 -3.69 2.38 6.23
C VAL A 66 -4.40 1.10 6.68
N HIS A 67 -4.28 0.02 5.90
CA HIS A 67 -4.75 -1.31 6.29
C HIS A 67 -3.58 -2.18 6.73
N VAL A 68 -3.43 -2.37 8.05
CA VAL A 68 -2.52 -3.36 8.62
C VAL A 68 -3.34 -4.61 8.88
N GLY A 69 -3.18 -5.65 8.06
CA GLY A 69 -3.89 -6.91 8.24
C GLY A 69 -3.61 -7.54 9.61
N GLU A 70 -4.66 -8.06 10.26
CA GLU A 70 -4.70 -8.60 11.64
C GLU A 70 -3.71 -9.75 11.96
N SER A 71 -2.73 -10.06 11.10
CA SER A 71 -1.62 -10.98 11.44
C SER A 71 -0.56 -10.34 12.37
N CYS A 72 -0.92 -9.26 13.08
CA CYS A 72 -0.07 -8.44 13.93
C CYS A 72 -0.47 -8.46 15.43
N LEU A 73 -1.27 -9.43 15.88
CA LEU A 73 -1.40 -9.78 17.30
C LEU A 73 -0.69 -11.10 17.59
#